data_AF-A0A1V4GNW2-F1
#
_entry.id   AF-A0A1V4GNW2-F1
#
_cell.length_a   1.000
_cell.length_b   1.000
_cell.length_c   1.000
_cell.angle_alpha   90.00
_cell.angle_beta   90.00
_cell.angle_gamma   90.00
#
_symmetry.space_group_name_H-M   'P 1'
#
loop_
_entity.id
_entity.type
_entity.pdbx_description
1 polymer ?
#
loop_
_entity_poly.entity_id
_entity_poly.type
_entity_poly.pdbx_seq_one_letter_code
_entity_poly.pdbx_strand_id
1 'polypeptide(L)'
;MGYNNHTVKDIQNLKFNYFGHDMIILHERDILKRKGVFNQPNEIHQTFLNDISELMKNNKFVVIACVIRKDELPKADIADNPYHLAMSMGLERLYDFLGEKRQQDAQTFVVFEQRGLNEDKLLKAEFERVCQDKCYPFQLILASKYANSSGMQLADLIARPIGNHVLRPAQTNRAFDVIKHKFYCKHGANHTGHEYEDLGLRIYP
;
A
#
# COMPACT_ATOMS: atom_id res chain seq x y z
N MET A 1 5.04 14.09 -13.67
CA MET A 1 4.21 12.97 -14.15
C MET A 1 3.27 12.59 -13.03
N GLY A 2 1.96 12.71 -13.26
CA GLY A 2 0.93 12.50 -12.23
C GLY A 2 0.26 11.13 -12.33
N TYR A 3 -0.38 10.72 -11.24
CA TYR A 3 -1.07 9.44 -11.07
C TYR A 3 -2.02 9.06 -12.23
N ASN A 4 -2.86 10.01 -12.69
CA ASN A 4 -3.86 9.72 -13.72
C ASN A 4 -3.25 9.44 -15.11
N ASN A 5 -2.22 10.20 -15.51
CA ASN A 5 -1.71 10.17 -16.89
C ASN A 5 -0.72 9.02 -17.15
N HIS A 6 -0.21 8.38 -16.09
CA HIS A 6 0.80 7.32 -16.19
C HIS A 6 0.39 6.09 -15.39
N THR A 7 0.24 6.19 -14.07
CA THR A 7 0.02 5.01 -13.23
C THR A 7 -1.28 4.30 -13.53
N VAL A 8 -2.38 5.04 -13.68
CA VAL A 8 -3.65 4.45 -14.10
C VAL A 8 -3.48 3.83 -15.50
N LYS A 9 -2.93 4.59 -16.45
CA LYS A 9 -2.73 4.14 -17.83
C LYS A 9 -1.93 2.84 -17.94
N ASP A 10 -0.79 2.75 -17.25
CA ASP A 10 0.11 1.58 -17.31
C ASP A 10 -0.57 0.34 -16.72
N ILE A 11 -1.32 0.50 -15.62
CA ILE A 11 -2.07 -0.61 -15.01
C ILE A 11 -3.18 -1.08 -15.95
N GLN A 12 -3.90 -0.16 -16.59
CA GLN A 12 -4.92 -0.56 -17.55
C GLN A 12 -4.30 -1.24 -18.77
N ASN A 13 -3.20 -0.72 -19.31
CA ASN A 13 -2.48 -1.35 -20.42
C ASN A 13 -2.02 -2.77 -20.05
N LEU A 14 -1.47 -2.97 -18.85
CA LEU A 14 -1.11 -4.30 -18.36
C LEU A 14 -2.31 -5.25 -18.40
N LYS A 15 -3.49 -4.81 -17.93
CA LYS A 15 -4.69 -5.65 -17.95
C LYS A 15 -5.17 -5.98 -19.36
N PHE A 16 -5.18 -4.99 -20.26
CA PHE A 16 -5.54 -5.22 -21.65
C PHE A 16 -4.58 -6.18 -22.35
N ASN A 17 -3.28 -6.07 -22.09
CA ASN A 17 -2.27 -6.95 -22.70
C ASN A 17 -2.42 -8.42 -22.29
N TYR A 18 -2.84 -8.69 -21.06
CA TYR A 18 -2.92 -10.06 -20.52
C TYR A 18 -4.33 -10.67 -20.55
N PHE A 19 -5.38 -9.84 -20.43
CA PHE A 19 -6.76 -10.30 -20.26
C PHE A 19 -7.71 -9.75 -21.33
N GLY A 20 -7.28 -8.80 -22.14
CA GLY A 20 -8.11 -8.17 -23.18
C GLY A 20 -9.15 -7.17 -22.65
N HIS A 21 -9.21 -6.94 -21.34
CA HIS A 21 -10.14 -6.02 -20.70
C HIS A 21 -9.60 -5.54 -19.34
N ASP A 22 -10.20 -4.48 -18.78
CA ASP A 22 -9.80 -3.90 -17.50
C ASP A 22 -10.53 -4.48 -16.28
N MET A 23 -11.63 -5.20 -16.47
CA MET A 23 -12.46 -5.73 -15.38
C MET A 23 -11.73 -6.65 -14.36
N ILE A 24 -10.54 -7.17 -14.69
CA ILE A 24 -9.75 -7.98 -13.75
C ILE A 24 -9.21 -7.09 -12.62
N ILE A 25 -9.46 -7.50 -11.38
CA ILE A 25 -8.85 -6.88 -10.20
C ILE A 25 -7.57 -7.66 -9.86
N LEU A 26 -6.45 -6.96 -9.79
CA LEU A 26 -5.13 -7.53 -9.49
C LEU A 26 -4.98 -7.76 -7.98
N HIS A 27 -5.54 -8.86 -7.49
CA HIS A 27 -5.34 -9.29 -6.11
C HIS A 27 -4.04 -10.08 -5.97
N GLU A 28 -3.15 -9.61 -5.09
CA GLU A 28 -1.85 -10.20 -4.80
C GLU A 28 -1.95 -11.71 -4.53
N ARG A 29 -2.90 -12.09 -3.66
CA ARG A 29 -3.09 -13.49 -3.25
C ARG A 29 -3.49 -14.38 -4.43
N ASP A 30 -4.33 -13.89 -5.34
CA ASP A 30 -4.83 -14.68 -6.46
C ASP A 30 -3.77 -14.83 -7.55
N ILE A 31 -2.95 -13.79 -7.75
CA ILE A 31 -1.77 -13.84 -8.61
C ILE A 31 -0.80 -14.89 -8.08
N LEU A 32 -0.34 -14.79 -6.82
CA LEU A 32 0.63 -15.73 -6.25
C LEU A 32 0.12 -17.17 -6.22
N LYS A 33 -1.16 -17.37 -5.90
CA LYS A 33 -1.76 -18.71 -5.85
C LYS A 33 -2.23 -19.21 -7.21
N ARG A 34 -2.00 -18.45 -8.29
CA ARG A 34 -2.42 -18.78 -9.66
C ARG A 34 -3.89 -19.18 -9.73
N LYS A 35 -4.76 -18.36 -9.15
CA LYS A 35 -6.20 -18.63 -9.09
C LYS A 35 -6.94 -18.02 -10.28
N GLY A 36 -8.00 -18.69 -10.72
CA GLY A 36 -8.88 -18.19 -11.77
C GLY A 36 -8.12 -17.82 -13.04
N VAL A 37 -8.28 -16.58 -13.49
CA VAL A 37 -7.61 -16.06 -14.70
C VAL A 37 -6.08 -16.01 -14.59
N PHE A 38 -5.52 -16.05 -13.37
CA PHE A 38 -4.07 -16.06 -13.15
C PHE A 38 -3.47 -17.47 -13.22
N ASN A 39 -4.29 -18.51 -13.42
CA ASN A 39 -3.81 -19.87 -13.70
C ASN A 39 -3.29 -19.98 -15.15
N GLN A 40 -2.13 -19.38 -15.39
CA GLN A 40 -1.50 -19.31 -16.70
C GLN A 40 -0.27 -20.24 -16.78
N PRO A 41 0.16 -20.62 -18.00
CA PRO A 41 1.45 -21.28 -18.21
C PRO A 41 2.58 -20.56 -17.48
N ASN A 42 3.56 -21.32 -16.98
CA ASN A 42 4.59 -20.79 -16.09
C ASN A 42 5.35 -19.60 -16.71
N GLU A 43 5.69 -19.68 -17.99
CA GLU A 43 6.41 -18.62 -18.72
C GLU A 43 5.61 -17.32 -18.80
N ILE A 44 4.30 -17.42 -19.13
CA ILE A 44 3.39 -16.28 -19.17
C ILE A 44 3.25 -15.66 -17.78
N HIS A 45 3.10 -16.51 -16.76
CA HIS A 45 2.96 -16.05 -15.38
C HIS A 45 4.23 -15.34 -14.88
N GLN A 46 5.42 -15.86 -15.18
CA GLN A 46 6.68 -15.20 -14.81
C GLN A 46 6.86 -13.86 -15.54
N THR A 47 6.51 -13.80 -16.82
CA THR A 47 6.53 -12.56 -17.59
C THR A 47 5.57 -11.53 -16.98
N PHE A 48 4.36 -11.96 -16.61
CA PHE A 48 3.38 -11.10 -15.94
C PHE A 48 3.90 -10.51 -14.61
N LEU A 49 4.57 -11.32 -13.79
CA LEU A 49 5.17 -10.85 -12.54
C LEU A 49 6.33 -9.86 -12.78
N ASN A 50 7.12 -10.08 -13.83
CA ASN A 50 8.18 -9.15 -14.22
C ASN A 50 7.59 -7.82 -14.70
N ASP A 51 6.53 -7.86 -15.49
CA ASP A 51 5.84 -6.65 -15.98
C ASP A 51 5.20 -5.86 -14.84
N ILE A 52 4.61 -6.52 -13.83
CA ILE A 52 4.16 -5.87 -12.59
C ILE A 52 5.34 -5.19 -11.89
N SER A 53 6.48 -5.87 -11.77
CA SER A 53 7.66 -5.33 -11.10
C SER A 53 8.24 -4.12 -11.84
N GLU A 54 8.27 -4.16 -13.17
CA GLU A 54 8.73 -3.05 -14.00
C GLU A 54 7.75 -1.87 -13.98
N LEU A 55 6.44 -2.14 -13.94
CA LEU A 55 5.41 -1.12 -13.74
C LEU A 55 5.62 -0.40 -12.41
N MET A 56 5.84 -1.14 -11.31
CA MET A 56 6.11 -0.56 -9.99
C MET A 56 7.35 0.33 -10.01
N LYS A 57 8.42 -0.16 -10.65
CA LYS A 57 9.69 0.56 -10.78
C LYS A 57 9.52 1.88 -11.55
N ASN A 58 8.79 1.87 -12.67
CA ASN A 58 8.68 3.03 -13.56
C ASN A 58 7.65 4.06 -13.10
N ASN A 59 6.67 3.66 -12.30
CA ASN A 59 5.63 4.56 -11.81
C ASN A 59 6.08 5.39 -10.59
N LYS A 60 5.68 6.66 -10.56
CA LYS A 60 6.03 7.59 -9.48
C LYS A 60 4.94 7.60 -8.41
N PHE A 61 5.23 6.93 -7.31
CA PHE A 61 4.44 6.97 -6.08
C PHE A 61 5.37 6.85 -4.87
N VAL A 62 4.86 7.25 -3.71
CA VAL A 62 5.56 7.17 -2.43
C VAL A 62 4.86 6.13 -1.57
N VAL A 63 5.63 5.32 -0.86
CA VAL A 63 5.14 4.29 0.05
C VAL A 63 5.37 4.74 1.48
N ILE A 64 4.30 4.71 2.25
CA ILE A 64 4.31 4.79 3.71
C ILE A 64 3.68 3.48 4.18
N ALA A 65 4.41 2.71 4.97
CA ALA A 65 3.99 1.41 5.46
C ALA A 65 4.19 1.32 6.98
N CYS A 66 3.22 0.70 7.62
CA CYS A 66 3.29 0.30 9.02
C CYS A 66 3.16 -1.21 9.09
N VAL A 67 4.15 -1.87 9.69
CA VAL A 67 4.15 -3.31 9.91
C VAL A 67 4.02 -3.57 11.40
N ILE A 68 2.99 -4.32 11.79
CA ILE A 68 2.78 -4.74 13.17
C ILE A 68 3.21 -6.20 13.31
N ARG A 69 4.20 -6.46 14.16
CA ARG A 69 4.75 -7.79 14.44
C ARG A 69 3.95 -8.49 15.52
N LYS A 70 2.86 -9.14 15.09
CA LYS A 70 2.00 -9.92 15.99
C LYS A 70 2.71 -11.08 16.70
N ASP A 71 3.87 -11.48 16.19
CA ASP A 71 4.73 -12.48 16.81
C ASP A 71 5.55 -11.94 17.99
N GLU A 72 5.62 -10.62 18.16
CA GLU A 72 6.30 -9.93 19.26
C GLU A 72 5.32 -9.22 20.23
N LEU A 73 4.08 -8.97 19.80
CA LEU A 73 3.05 -8.35 20.63
C LEU A 73 2.65 -9.19 21.86
N PRO A 74 2.66 -8.61 23.08
CA PRO A 74 2.05 -9.24 24.25
C PRO A 74 0.56 -9.50 24.02
N LYS A 75 0.03 -10.62 24.52
CA LYS A 75 -1.39 -10.98 24.36
C LYS A 75 -2.38 -9.93 24.90
N ALA A 76 -1.95 -9.11 25.86
CA ALA A 76 -2.75 -8.03 26.42
C ALA A 76 -2.89 -6.83 25.45
N ASP A 77 -1.86 -6.53 24.66
CA ASP A 77 -1.84 -5.40 23.72
C ASP A 77 -2.56 -5.72 22.40
N ILE A 78 -2.84 -7.00 22.14
CA ILE A 78 -3.73 -7.45 21.05
C ILE A 78 -5.17 -6.94 21.28
N ALA A 79 -5.53 -6.57 22.52
CA ALA A 79 -6.83 -6.01 22.85
C ALA A 79 -7.07 -4.62 22.22
N ASP A 80 -6.01 -3.83 22.03
CA ASP A 80 -6.05 -2.63 21.19
C ASP A 80 -5.99 -3.06 19.74
N ASN A 81 -7.03 -2.75 18.96
CA ASN A 81 -7.17 -3.21 17.58
C ASN A 81 -5.94 -2.79 16.76
N PRO A 82 -5.05 -3.72 16.35
CA PRO A 82 -3.80 -3.38 15.67
C PRO A 82 -4.02 -2.53 14.41
N TYR A 83 -5.19 -2.65 13.80
CA TYR A 83 -5.55 -1.80 12.66
C TYR A 83 -5.70 -0.33 13.01
N HIS A 84 -6.25 0.01 14.19
CA HIS A 84 -6.36 1.41 14.63
C HIS A 84 -4.99 2.01 14.90
N LEU A 85 -4.08 1.23 15.48
CA LEU A 85 -2.69 1.63 15.68
C LEU A 85 -1.98 1.86 14.33
N ALA A 86 -2.04 0.88 13.41
CA ALA A 86 -1.46 1.01 12.07
C ALA A 86 -2.03 2.21 11.30
N MET A 87 -3.35 2.42 11.37
CA MET A 87 -4.00 3.56 10.73
C MET A 87 -3.48 4.89 11.30
N SER A 88 -3.46 5.04 12.63
CA SER A 88 -3.02 6.28 13.28
C SER A 88 -1.59 6.64 12.92
N MET A 89 -0.68 5.65 12.95
CA MET A 89 0.71 5.84 12.53
C MET A 89 0.82 6.19 11.03
N GLY A 90 0.02 5.55 10.18
CA GLY A 90 -0.02 5.84 8.75
C GLY A 90 -0.49 7.26 8.45
N LEU A 91 -1.55 7.74 9.12
CA LEU A 91 -2.06 9.11 8.97
C LEU A 91 -1.07 10.16 9.46
N GLU A 92 -0.40 9.90 10.58
CA GLU A 92 0.67 10.78 11.09
C GLU A 92 1.80 10.94 10.06
N ARG A 93 2.33 9.83 9.54
CA ARG A 93 3.39 9.87 8.52
C ARG A 93 2.93 10.50 7.20
N LEU A 94 1.67 10.28 6.81
CA LEU A 94 1.08 10.93 5.64
C LEU A 94 1.03 12.45 5.81
N TYR A 95 0.64 12.93 7.00
CA TYR A 95 0.61 14.35 7.31
C TYR A 95 2.01 14.98 7.23
N ASP A 96 3.01 14.32 7.81
CA ASP A 96 4.41 14.76 7.72
C ASP A 96 4.90 14.83 6.27
N PHE A 97 4.60 13.81 5.46
CA PHE A 97 4.95 13.78 4.04
C PHE A 97 4.29 14.94 3.27
N LEU A 98 3.01 15.23 3.52
CA LEU A 98 2.32 16.37 2.91
C LEU A 98 2.93 17.70 3.38
N GLY A 99 3.45 17.75 4.62
CA GLY A 99 4.23 18.85 5.16
C GLY A 99 5.43 19.20 4.29
N GLU A 100 6.23 18.21 3.91
CA GLU A 100 7.37 18.40 3.01
C GLU A 100 6.96 18.92 1.62
N LYS A 101 5.74 18.59 1.18
CA LYS A 101 5.17 19.07 -0.09
C LYS A 101 4.46 20.40 0.04
N ARG A 102 4.38 20.98 1.24
CA ARG A 102 3.60 22.20 1.54
C ARG A 102 2.11 22.02 1.20
N GLN A 103 1.58 20.85 1.50
CA GLN A 103 0.21 20.43 1.20
C GLN A 103 -0.54 19.91 2.44
N GLN A 104 0.05 20.00 3.63
CA GLN A 104 -0.54 19.46 4.87
C GLN A 104 -1.86 20.10 5.27
N ASP A 105 -2.12 21.35 4.86
CA ASP A 105 -3.37 22.09 5.14
C ASP A 105 -4.43 21.88 4.04
N ALA A 106 -4.08 21.21 2.94
CA ALA A 106 -5.00 20.94 1.85
C ALA A 106 -5.87 19.72 2.16
N GLN A 107 -7.16 19.79 1.80
CA GLN A 107 -8.06 18.65 1.94
C GLN A 107 -7.51 17.44 1.18
N THR A 108 -7.24 16.36 1.90
CA THR A 108 -6.68 15.12 1.34
C THR A 108 -7.65 13.97 1.50
N PHE A 109 -7.97 13.30 0.40
CA PHE A 109 -8.84 12.11 0.42
C PHE A 109 -8.00 10.85 0.68
N VAL A 110 -8.36 10.10 1.71
CA VAL A 110 -7.70 8.85 2.10
C VAL A 110 -8.64 7.69 1.84
N VAL A 111 -8.26 6.81 0.91
CA VAL A 111 -9.10 5.69 0.48
C VAL A 111 -8.70 4.43 1.23
N PHE A 112 -9.68 3.80 1.89
CA PHE A 112 -9.54 2.50 2.53
C PHE A 112 -10.40 1.46 1.81
N GLU A 113 -9.91 0.23 1.71
CA GLU A 113 -10.72 -0.90 1.29
C GLU A 113 -11.70 -1.30 2.39
N GLN A 114 -12.96 -1.56 2.01
CA GLN A 114 -14.01 -2.06 2.89
C GLN A 114 -13.71 -3.48 3.39
N ARG A 115 -13.99 -3.72 4.67
CA ARG A 115 -13.67 -4.97 5.37
C ARG A 115 -14.86 -5.64 6.04
N GLY A 116 -16.04 -5.05 5.92
CA GLY A 116 -17.28 -5.54 6.53
C GLY A 116 -17.98 -4.41 7.27
N LEU A 117 -19.31 -4.49 7.40
CA LEU A 117 -20.11 -3.38 7.94
C LEU A 117 -19.67 -2.95 9.34
N ASN A 118 -19.30 -3.91 10.20
CA ASN A 118 -18.89 -3.62 11.57
C ASN A 118 -17.48 -3.03 11.60
N GLU A 119 -16.56 -3.64 10.87
CA GLU A 119 -15.17 -3.20 10.75
C GLU A 119 -15.08 -1.80 10.14
N ASP A 120 -15.87 -1.52 9.11
CA ASP A 120 -15.92 -0.23 8.42
C ASP A 120 -16.50 0.86 9.33
N LYS A 121 -17.50 0.54 10.15
CA LYS A 121 -18.06 1.46 11.15
C LYS A 121 -17.04 1.83 12.22
N LEU A 122 -16.31 0.83 12.74
CA LEU A 122 -15.25 1.04 13.73
C LEU A 122 -14.09 1.84 13.14
N LEU A 123 -13.66 1.51 11.92
CA LEU A 123 -12.61 2.24 11.20
C LEU A 123 -12.98 3.71 11.02
N LYS A 124 -14.22 3.98 10.57
CA LYS A 124 -14.70 5.34 10.37
C LYS A 124 -14.69 6.16 11.65
N ALA A 125 -15.24 5.61 12.74
CA ALA A 125 -15.28 6.29 14.03
C ALA A 125 -13.87 6.62 14.54
N GLU A 126 -12.94 5.68 14.42
CA GLU A 126 -11.55 5.91 14.83
C GLU A 126 -10.83 6.92 13.92
N PHE A 127 -11.06 6.86 12.61
CA PHE A 127 -10.48 7.81 11.65
C PHE A 127 -10.92 9.24 11.97
N GLU A 128 -12.22 9.44 12.20
CA GLU A 128 -12.79 10.73 12.57
C GLU A 128 -12.21 11.24 13.89
N ARG A 129 -12.09 10.36 14.90
CA ARG A 129 -11.48 10.68 16.19
C ARG A 129 -10.03 11.15 16.04
N VAL A 130 -9.20 10.42 15.28
CA VAL A 130 -7.79 10.77 15.05
C VAL A 130 -7.67 12.09 14.29
N CYS A 131 -8.46 12.28 13.24
CA CYS A 131 -8.41 13.52 12.47
C CYS A 131 -8.87 14.73 13.28
N GLN A 132 -9.86 14.56 14.17
CA GLN A 132 -10.30 15.62 15.09
C GLN A 132 -9.23 15.96 16.13
N ASP A 133 -8.65 14.95 16.79
CA ASP A 133 -7.62 15.14 17.82
C ASP A 133 -6.36 15.83 17.26
N LYS A 134 -5.94 15.41 16.06
CA LYS A 134 -4.72 15.91 15.41
C LYS A 134 -4.95 17.08 14.44
N CYS A 135 -6.21 17.49 14.24
CA CYS A 135 -6.60 18.52 13.28
C CYS A 135 -6.15 18.21 11.83
N TYR A 136 -6.17 16.94 11.43
CA TYR A 136 -5.81 16.55 10.06
C TYR A 136 -6.93 16.90 9.06
N PRO A 137 -6.65 17.57 7.93
CA PRO A 137 -7.65 17.88 6.91
C PRO A 137 -7.90 16.68 5.98
N PHE A 138 -8.11 15.50 6.57
CA PHE A 138 -8.27 14.25 5.84
C PHE A 138 -9.72 13.83 5.74
N GLN A 139 -10.12 13.35 4.56
CA GLN A 139 -11.47 12.86 4.29
C GLN A 139 -11.42 11.37 3.92
N LEU A 140 -12.12 10.56 4.70
CA LEU A 140 -12.22 9.12 4.48
C LEU A 140 -13.09 8.80 3.25
N ILE A 141 -12.58 7.91 2.40
CA ILE A 141 -13.35 7.22 1.36
C ILE A 141 -13.26 5.72 1.62
N LEU A 142 -14.40 5.05 1.72
CA LEU A 142 -14.47 3.59 1.78
C LEU A 142 -14.81 3.04 0.39
N ALA A 143 -13.92 2.22 -0.15
CA ALA A 143 -14.07 1.61 -1.45
C ALA A 143 -14.32 0.11 -1.31
N SER A 144 -15.26 -0.42 -2.10
CA SER A 144 -15.54 -1.86 -2.06
C SER A 144 -14.33 -2.66 -2.53
N LYS A 145 -14.19 -3.90 -2.05
CA LYS A 145 -13.18 -4.86 -2.55
C LYS A 145 -13.33 -5.18 -4.05
N TYR A 146 -14.46 -4.82 -4.65
CA TYR A 146 -14.74 -4.97 -6.08
C TYR A 146 -14.42 -3.69 -6.86
N ALA A 147 -13.98 -2.62 -6.19
CA ALA A 147 -13.61 -1.38 -6.85
C ALA A 147 -12.34 -1.61 -7.68
N ASN A 148 -12.44 -1.34 -8.97
CA ASN A 148 -11.32 -1.44 -9.89
C ASN A 148 -10.42 -0.20 -9.81
N SER A 149 -9.89 0.07 -8.61
CA SER A 149 -9.01 1.20 -8.35
C SER A 149 -7.54 0.82 -8.55
N SER A 150 -6.85 1.50 -9.47
CA SER A 150 -5.42 1.28 -9.74
C SER A 150 -4.55 1.47 -8.49
N GLY A 151 -4.77 2.55 -7.74
CA GLY A 151 -4.00 2.84 -6.52
C GLY A 151 -4.20 1.82 -5.40
N MET A 152 -5.43 1.32 -5.22
CA MET A 152 -5.69 0.28 -4.23
C MET A 152 -5.05 -1.06 -4.62
N GLN A 153 -5.11 -1.42 -5.91
CA GLN A 153 -4.45 -2.63 -6.41
C GLN A 153 -2.93 -2.53 -6.24
N LEU A 154 -2.32 -1.36 -6.46
CA LEU A 154 -0.91 -1.14 -6.15
C LEU A 154 -0.62 -1.34 -4.65
N ALA A 155 -1.45 -0.76 -3.78
CA ALA A 155 -1.30 -0.89 -2.33
C ALA A 155 -1.38 -2.36 -1.86
N ASP A 156 -2.29 -3.16 -2.43
CA ASP A 156 -2.41 -4.60 -2.16
C ASP A 156 -1.15 -5.37 -2.61
N LEU A 157 -0.67 -5.11 -3.83
CA LEU A 157 0.49 -5.79 -4.41
C LEU A 157 1.81 -5.55 -3.64
N ILE A 158 1.98 -4.37 -3.02
CA ILE A 158 3.20 -4.04 -2.27
C ILE A 158 3.17 -4.53 -0.82
N ALA A 159 1.99 -4.76 -0.24
CA ALA A 159 1.84 -5.08 1.18
C ALA A 159 2.57 -6.37 1.58
N ARG A 160 2.41 -7.45 0.81
CA ARG A 160 3.03 -8.75 1.14
C ARG A 160 4.56 -8.74 0.96
N PRO A 161 5.16 -8.19 -0.12
CA PRO A 161 6.61 -8.03 -0.21
C PRO A 161 7.21 -7.30 1.00
N ILE A 162 6.58 -6.22 1.47
CA ILE A 162 7.03 -5.48 2.67
C ILE A 162 6.94 -6.37 3.91
N GLY A 163 5.79 -7.02 4.14
CA GLY A 163 5.62 -7.92 5.29
C GLY A 163 6.61 -9.08 5.31
N ASN A 164 6.90 -9.69 4.15
CA ASN A 164 7.89 -10.76 4.04
C ASN A 164 9.31 -10.28 4.35
N HIS A 165 9.69 -9.07 3.92
CA HIS A 165 11.00 -8.51 4.24
C HIS A 165 11.17 -8.35 5.76
N VAL A 166 10.15 -7.84 6.44
CA VAL A 166 10.19 -7.69 7.91
C VAL A 166 10.21 -9.04 8.63
N LEU A 167 9.36 -9.99 8.21
CA LEU A 167 9.26 -11.30 8.88
C LEU A 167 10.45 -12.22 8.57
N ARG A 168 11.11 -12.03 7.42
CA ARG A 168 12.17 -12.93 6.92
C ARG A 168 13.29 -12.12 6.25
N PRO A 169 14.04 -11.32 7.01
CA PRO A 169 15.02 -10.39 6.45
C PRO A 169 16.17 -11.08 5.68
N ALA A 170 16.50 -12.32 6.03
CA ALA A 170 17.53 -13.10 5.32
C ALA A 170 17.04 -13.71 3.99
N GLN A 171 15.73 -13.72 3.72
CA GLN A 171 15.18 -14.29 2.49
C GLN A 171 15.25 -13.25 1.34
N THR A 172 15.80 -13.65 0.19
CA THR A 172 15.80 -12.81 -1.01
C THR A 172 14.39 -12.41 -1.42
N ASN A 173 14.16 -11.12 -1.69
CA ASN A 173 12.86 -10.56 -2.00
C ASN A 173 12.96 -9.49 -3.09
N ARG A 174 12.99 -9.94 -4.36
CA ARG A 174 13.15 -9.07 -5.53
C ARG A 174 12.07 -8.00 -5.64
N ALA A 175 10.84 -8.32 -5.23
CA ALA A 175 9.74 -7.35 -5.22
C ALA A 175 9.99 -6.23 -4.20
N PHE A 176 10.48 -6.59 -3.00
CA PHE A 176 10.87 -5.59 -2.00
C PHE A 176 12.03 -4.73 -2.49
N ASP A 177 13.02 -5.28 -3.18
CA ASP A 177 14.15 -4.49 -3.71
C ASP A 177 13.69 -3.35 -4.63
N VAL A 178 12.61 -3.57 -5.41
CA VAL A 178 11.97 -2.51 -6.21
C VAL A 178 11.21 -1.51 -5.32
N ILE A 179 10.41 -2.01 -4.38
CA ILE A 179 9.57 -1.19 -3.48
C ILE A 179 10.41 -0.33 -2.54
N LYS A 180 11.61 -0.79 -2.17
CA LYS A 180 12.54 -0.11 -1.27
C LYS A 180 12.81 1.32 -1.70
N HIS A 181 12.98 1.55 -3.00
CA HIS A 181 13.21 2.87 -3.59
C HIS A 181 11.94 3.72 -3.73
N LYS A 182 10.79 3.26 -3.23
CA LYS A 182 9.52 4.00 -3.22
C LYS A 182 9.17 4.52 -1.84
N PHE A 183 9.83 4.05 -0.78
CA PHE A 183 9.51 4.51 0.56
C PHE A 183 9.75 6.00 0.74
N TYR A 184 8.90 6.62 1.56
CA TYR A 184 9.18 7.92 2.13
C TYR A 184 10.48 7.85 2.96
N CYS A 185 11.41 8.76 2.70
CA CYS A 185 12.74 8.73 3.30
C CYS A 185 13.21 10.15 3.62
N LYS A 186 14.22 10.24 4.50
CA LYS A 186 14.91 11.51 4.73
C LYS A 186 15.57 12.01 3.46
N HIS A 187 15.77 13.33 3.39
CA HIS A 187 16.51 13.99 2.31
C HIS A 187 15.89 13.85 0.90
N GLY A 188 14.62 13.41 0.83
CA GLY A 188 13.81 13.43 -0.39
C GLY A 188 14.26 12.48 -1.50
N ALA A 189 13.85 12.78 -2.72
CA ALA A 189 13.91 11.85 -3.86
C ALA A 189 15.32 11.38 -4.26
N ASN A 190 16.38 12.07 -3.84
CA ASN A 190 17.76 11.69 -4.16
C ASN A 190 18.31 10.58 -3.23
N HIS A 191 17.60 10.25 -2.15
CA HIS A 191 18.01 9.25 -1.14
C HIS A 191 17.08 8.03 -1.10
N THR A 192 16.23 7.86 -2.12
CA THR A 192 15.27 6.76 -2.18
C THR A 192 15.93 5.40 -2.00
N GLY A 193 15.41 4.59 -1.09
CA GLY A 193 15.97 3.28 -0.74
C GLY A 193 17.00 3.29 0.38
N HIS A 194 17.22 4.45 1.01
CA HIS A 194 18.02 4.63 2.22
C HIS A 194 17.23 5.48 3.22
N GLU A 195 17.51 5.33 4.52
CA GLU A 195 16.92 6.13 5.60
C GLU A 195 15.39 6.25 5.53
N TYR A 196 14.74 5.15 5.17
CA TYR A 196 13.28 5.04 5.14
C TYR A 196 12.74 4.34 6.40
N GLU A 197 13.62 3.67 7.13
CA GLU A 197 13.33 3.06 8.42
C GLU A 197 12.82 4.14 9.40
N ASP A 198 11.75 3.81 10.14
CA ASP A 198 11.03 4.70 11.06
C ASP A 198 10.36 5.94 10.43
N LEU A 199 10.41 6.06 9.09
CA LEU A 199 9.76 7.11 8.32
C LEU A 199 8.75 6.55 7.33
N GLY A 200 9.23 5.95 6.24
CA GLY A 200 8.43 5.29 5.23
C GLY A 200 8.12 3.84 5.58
N LEU A 201 8.95 3.18 6.39
CA LEU A 201 8.67 1.86 6.94
C LEU A 201 8.79 1.90 8.47
N ARG A 202 7.65 1.92 9.15
CA ARG A 202 7.58 1.85 10.62
C ARG A 202 7.23 0.42 11.03
N ILE A 203 8.05 -0.16 11.90
CA ILE A 203 7.84 -1.51 12.45
C ILE A 203 7.46 -1.36 13.92
N TYR A 204 6.30 -1.91 14.28
CA TYR A 204 5.83 -1.93 15.66
C TYR A 204 5.91 -3.37 16.19
N PRO A 205 6.60 -3.62 17.31
CA PRO A 205 6.68 -4.94 17.94
C PRO A 205 5.35 -5.40 18.50
#